data_AF-U2TBT4-F1
#
_entry.id   AF-U2TBT4-F1
#
_cell.length_a   1.000
_cell.length_b   1.000
_cell.length_c   1.000
_cell.angle_alpha   90.00
_cell.angle_beta   90.00
_cell.angle_gamma   90.00
#
_symmetry.space_group_name_H-M   'P 1'
#
loop_
_entity.id
_entity.type
_entity.pdbx_description
1 polymer ?
#
loop_
_entity_poly.entity_id
_entity_poly.type
_entity_poly.pdbx_seq_one_letter_code
_entity_poly.pdbx_strand_id
1 'polypeptide(L)'
;MKKSNKYVFDIEVFPNYFCVVLKKLNDDKILIIDSDNFNRQKKLFYDIVSKNVLISYAGHGFDDIVINNLLKYRNTNVNRKKLNNELKIIRNMPKDEYKNENHEFYSYDLAYEYNLNLGVKGFEFNCGDNIEEQDFANFNYVIKKNIYDEIVDKVIDYCLQDVLATEKMYNFIIKEKSNWDEKENLLNIITNGSYSNNMKLKKKIKYLNYNNDKLITLLLHGETSSSSQPKINYSVKMKMNDYNNYLQEKVYKLSIKKDYLYEWLIDNKLFSGKDKKIIKKIPEELLLKSSFSKDILNRYRTSIVKRIKRVFTKENIDVIATSENNIFITNVNDEILNKIKIQINEKYNNIFDITDVDNFLKNKNSILYKIKDKVKGTNEYRYNKLIMPKNHIWIAEVLKLYFWEKKDVMTAVEEIFIKNPDIFFMYASVYEDIYACDKNGEMMFESKEVLDKFRKYRLYFATTGMNKVVIQKQEKYYEKYGFGDINSSLYKVKKVETSVDEFDNYADIDLNSYVDYAKNYIEKNF
;
A
#
# COMPACT_ATOMS: atom_id res chain seq x y z
N MET A 1 -28.11 12.90 9.60
CA MET A 1 -27.42 13.80 8.64
C MET A 1 -27.39 13.11 7.28
N LYS A 2 -27.78 13.77 6.18
CA LYS A 2 -27.62 13.18 4.85
C LYS A 2 -26.13 13.18 4.51
N LYS A 3 -25.53 11.99 4.34
CA LYS A 3 -24.15 11.85 3.86
C LYS A 3 -24.05 12.48 2.47
N SER A 4 -22.91 13.12 2.17
CA SER A 4 -22.65 13.60 0.81
C SER A 4 -22.63 12.39 -0.13
N ASN A 5 -23.24 12.48 -1.32
CA ASN A 5 -23.08 11.39 -2.29
C ASN A 5 -21.61 11.34 -2.75
N LYS A 6 -21.21 10.16 -3.21
CA LYS A 6 -19.88 9.89 -3.75
C LYS A 6 -20.03 9.55 -5.23
N TYR A 7 -19.15 10.09 -6.07
CA TYR A 7 -19.06 9.78 -7.48
C TYR A 7 -17.64 9.34 -7.79
N VAL A 8 -17.49 8.22 -8.46
CA VAL A 8 -16.22 7.77 -9.02
C VAL A 8 -16.11 8.35 -10.41
N PHE A 9 -14.93 8.85 -10.78
CA PHE A 9 -14.72 9.44 -12.09
C PHE A 9 -13.35 9.12 -12.66
N ASP A 10 -13.28 9.18 -13.98
CA ASP A 10 -12.07 9.10 -14.79
C ASP A 10 -12.21 10.00 -16.02
N ILE A 11 -11.08 10.34 -16.66
CA ILE A 11 -11.03 11.31 -17.75
C ILE A 11 -10.08 10.87 -18.84
N GLU A 12 -10.58 10.90 -20.07
CA GLU A 12 -9.79 10.71 -21.26
C GLU A 12 -9.74 11.96 -22.13
N VAL A 13 -8.54 12.36 -22.58
CA VAL A 13 -8.34 13.55 -23.41
C VAL A 13 -7.56 13.20 -24.67
N PHE A 14 -8.11 13.59 -25.81
CA PHE A 14 -7.54 13.48 -27.15
C PHE A 14 -7.42 14.86 -27.82
N PRO A 15 -6.62 15.02 -28.89
CA PRO A 15 -6.40 16.32 -29.52
C PRO A 15 -7.67 17.06 -29.96
N ASN A 16 -8.72 16.33 -30.35
CA ASN A 16 -10.01 16.87 -30.82
C ASN A 16 -11.23 16.27 -30.10
N TYR A 17 -11.02 15.58 -28.98
CA TYR A 17 -12.07 14.93 -28.22
C TYR A 17 -11.68 14.82 -26.73
N PHE A 18 -12.65 14.76 -25.84
CA PHE A 18 -12.44 14.38 -24.45
C PHE A 18 -13.69 13.68 -23.93
N CYS A 19 -13.53 12.93 -22.86
CA CYS A 19 -14.58 12.21 -22.15
C CYS A 19 -14.31 12.33 -20.65
N VAL A 20 -15.36 12.61 -19.87
CA VAL A 20 -15.40 12.48 -18.41
C VAL A 20 -16.53 11.51 -18.11
N VAL A 21 -16.20 10.39 -17.49
CA VAL A 21 -17.21 9.44 -16.99
C VAL A 21 -17.35 9.66 -15.49
N LEU A 22 -18.58 9.87 -15.01
CA LEU A 22 -18.90 9.91 -13.59
C LEU A 22 -19.94 8.84 -13.28
N LYS A 23 -19.62 7.93 -12.36
CA LYS A 23 -20.55 6.95 -11.83
C LYS A 23 -20.88 7.28 -10.39
N LYS A 24 -22.17 7.32 -10.05
CA LYS A 24 -22.56 7.44 -8.64
C LYS A 24 -22.18 6.13 -7.93
N LEU A 25 -21.46 6.25 -6.83
CA LEU A 25 -20.95 5.10 -6.09
C LEU A 25 -22.08 4.16 -5.67
N ASN A 26 -21.93 2.87 -5.98
CA ASN A 26 -22.87 1.77 -5.71
C ASN A 26 -24.28 1.97 -6.29
N ASP A 27 -24.38 2.72 -7.39
CA ASP A 27 -25.61 2.99 -8.13
C ASP A 27 -25.35 2.75 -9.63
N ASP A 28 -26.36 2.38 -10.40
CA ASP A 28 -26.24 2.10 -11.84
C ASP A 28 -26.16 3.37 -12.69
N LYS A 29 -26.34 4.55 -12.07
CA LYS A 29 -26.30 5.84 -12.75
C LYS A 29 -24.89 6.22 -13.17
N ILE A 30 -24.68 6.21 -14.48
CA ILE A 30 -23.49 6.69 -15.17
C ILE A 30 -23.82 7.98 -15.93
N LEU A 31 -22.94 8.97 -15.82
CA LEU A 31 -22.99 10.22 -16.55
C LEU A 31 -21.74 10.33 -17.42
N ILE A 32 -21.93 10.49 -18.72
CA ILE A 32 -20.84 10.68 -19.68
C ILE A 32 -20.92 12.11 -20.21
N ILE A 33 -19.83 12.84 -20.03
CA ILE A 33 -19.68 14.21 -20.52
C ILE A 33 -18.52 14.25 -21.48
N ASP A 34 -18.78 14.68 -22.70
CA ASP A 34 -17.79 14.68 -23.76
C ASP A 34 -17.78 15.99 -24.55
N SER A 35 -16.91 16.07 -25.55
CA SER A 35 -16.83 17.22 -26.47
C SER A 35 -18.13 17.58 -27.17
N ASP A 36 -19.01 16.62 -27.40
CA ASP A 36 -20.23 16.77 -28.20
C ASP A 36 -21.41 17.24 -27.36
N ASN A 37 -21.44 16.84 -26.09
CA ASN A 37 -22.55 17.08 -25.19
C ASN A 37 -22.25 18.09 -24.07
N PHE A 38 -20.99 18.54 -23.92
CA PHE A 38 -20.55 19.39 -22.81
C PHE A 38 -21.46 20.59 -22.55
N ASN A 39 -21.75 21.41 -23.57
CA ASN A 39 -22.57 22.62 -23.38
C ASN A 39 -23.98 22.33 -22.83
N ARG A 40 -24.53 21.15 -23.16
CA ARG A 40 -25.84 20.69 -22.68
C ARG A 40 -25.76 20.14 -21.25
N GLN A 41 -24.70 19.42 -20.92
CA GLN A 41 -24.57 18.69 -19.64
C GLN A 41 -23.84 19.47 -18.54
N LYS A 42 -23.12 20.54 -18.87
CA LYS A 42 -22.24 21.24 -17.93
C LYS A 42 -22.93 21.67 -16.64
N LYS A 43 -24.18 22.18 -16.67
CA LYS A 43 -24.91 22.56 -15.43
C LYS A 43 -25.03 21.40 -14.45
N LEU A 44 -25.40 20.22 -14.94
CA LEU A 44 -25.48 19.00 -14.13
C LEU A 44 -24.10 18.59 -13.60
N PHE A 45 -23.08 18.66 -14.44
CA PHE A 45 -21.69 18.41 -14.04
C PHE A 45 -21.24 19.30 -12.88
N TYR A 46 -21.49 20.61 -12.95
CA TYR A 46 -21.19 21.56 -11.87
C TYR A 46 -21.91 21.22 -10.57
N ASP A 47 -23.19 20.89 -10.66
CA ASP A 47 -23.97 20.49 -9.50
C ASP A 47 -23.40 19.23 -8.86
N ILE A 48 -22.92 18.27 -9.64
CA ILE A 48 -22.28 17.06 -9.13
C ILE A 48 -20.96 17.41 -8.44
N VAL A 49 -20.04 18.07 -9.14
CA VAL A 49 -18.69 18.42 -8.65
C VAL A 49 -18.75 19.27 -7.39
N SER A 50 -19.67 20.23 -7.30
CA SER A 50 -19.73 21.19 -6.18
C SER A 50 -20.38 20.65 -4.91
N LYS A 51 -21.31 19.70 -5.04
CA LYS A 51 -22.14 19.22 -3.91
C LYS A 51 -21.72 17.85 -3.39
N ASN A 52 -20.99 17.08 -4.18
CA ASN A 52 -20.66 15.69 -3.87
C ASN A 52 -19.17 15.49 -3.65
N VAL A 53 -18.79 14.29 -3.25
CA VAL A 53 -17.40 13.84 -3.13
C VAL A 53 -17.05 13.14 -4.43
N LEU A 54 -16.00 13.61 -5.11
CA LEU A 54 -15.46 12.92 -6.27
C LEU A 54 -14.34 11.98 -5.81
N ILE A 55 -14.30 10.78 -6.35
CA ILE A 55 -13.30 9.75 -6.07
C ILE A 55 -12.61 9.45 -7.39
N SER A 56 -11.28 9.54 -7.39
CA SER A 56 -10.44 9.21 -8.53
C SER A 56 -9.32 8.27 -8.11
N TYR A 57 -8.66 7.67 -9.08
CA TYR A 57 -7.40 7.00 -8.88
C TYR A 57 -6.28 7.83 -9.51
N ALA A 58 -5.30 8.28 -8.72
CA ALA A 58 -4.19 9.13 -9.18
C ALA A 58 -4.61 10.46 -9.83
N GLY A 59 -5.83 10.94 -9.54
CA GLY A 59 -6.44 12.09 -10.21
C GLY A 59 -5.94 13.47 -9.74
N HIS A 60 -5.18 13.55 -8.64
CA HIS A 60 -4.68 14.83 -8.11
C HIS A 60 -3.80 15.64 -9.07
N GLY A 61 -3.33 15.06 -10.18
CA GLY A 61 -2.58 15.75 -11.22
C GLY A 61 -3.44 16.15 -12.41
N PHE A 62 -3.43 15.29 -13.44
CA PHE A 62 -4.00 15.58 -14.75
C PHE A 62 -5.52 15.78 -14.70
N ASP A 63 -6.26 14.83 -14.12
CA ASP A 63 -7.73 14.84 -14.13
C ASP A 63 -8.28 16.06 -13.40
N ASP A 64 -7.69 16.38 -12.25
CA ASP A 64 -8.09 17.55 -11.48
C ASP A 64 -7.95 18.85 -12.27
N ILE A 65 -6.88 18.98 -13.05
CA ILE A 65 -6.66 20.16 -13.87
C ILE A 65 -7.65 20.22 -15.04
N VAL A 66 -8.00 19.07 -15.63
CA VAL A 66 -9.02 18.98 -16.68
C VAL A 66 -10.39 19.41 -16.13
N ILE A 67 -10.84 18.83 -15.01
CA ILE A 67 -12.10 19.24 -14.36
C ILE A 67 -12.06 20.74 -14.07
N ASN A 68 -11.00 21.24 -13.45
CA ASN A 68 -10.88 22.67 -13.11
C ASN A 68 -10.90 23.58 -14.35
N ASN A 69 -10.36 23.13 -15.49
CA ASN A 69 -10.47 23.85 -16.75
C ASN A 69 -11.91 23.87 -17.27
N LEU A 70 -12.57 22.71 -17.30
CA LEU A 70 -14.00 22.61 -17.63
C LEU A 70 -14.82 23.52 -16.72
N LEU A 71 -14.40 23.72 -15.46
CA LEU A 71 -15.19 24.47 -14.51
C LEU A 71 -15.37 25.96 -14.89
N LYS A 72 -14.45 26.52 -15.69
CA LYS A 72 -14.45 27.92 -16.17
C LYS A 72 -15.68 28.26 -17.01
N TYR A 73 -16.26 27.26 -17.68
CA TYR A 73 -17.35 27.43 -18.64
C TYR A 73 -18.74 27.32 -18.01
N ARG A 74 -18.85 27.44 -16.68
CA ARG A 74 -20.10 27.12 -15.97
C ARG A 74 -21.31 27.92 -16.36
N ASN A 75 -21.08 29.17 -16.69
CA ASN A 75 -22.12 30.13 -17.05
C ASN A 75 -22.07 30.53 -18.52
N THR A 76 -21.18 29.93 -19.34
CA THR A 76 -20.92 30.39 -20.72
C THR A 76 -20.77 29.21 -21.67
N ASN A 77 -21.32 29.33 -22.87
CA ASN A 77 -21.09 28.32 -23.92
C ASN A 77 -19.68 28.45 -24.48
N VAL A 78 -19.07 27.32 -24.79
CA VAL A 78 -17.74 27.25 -25.38
C VAL A 78 -17.79 26.58 -26.74
N ASN A 79 -17.03 27.12 -27.69
CA ASN A 79 -16.84 26.47 -28.97
C ASN A 79 -16.01 25.19 -28.78
N ARG A 80 -16.46 24.07 -29.34
CA ARG A 80 -15.80 22.77 -29.21
C ARG A 80 -14.31 22.79 -29.59
N LYS A 81 -13.95 23.48 -30.68
CA LYS A 81 -12.54 23.60 -31.12
C LYS A 81 -11.70 24.34 -30.09
N LYS A 82 -12.24 25.41 -29.50
CA LYS A 82 -11.56 26.15 -28.43
C LYS A 82 -11.35 25.27 -27.19
N LEU A 83 -12.39 24.59 -26.74
CA LEU A 83 -12.35 23.70 -25.59
C LEU A 83 -11.28 22.60 -25.76
N ASN A 84 -11.30 21.92 -26.90
CA ASN A 84 -10.39 20.80 -27.15
C ASN A 84 -8.94 21.28 -27.32
N ASN A 85 -8.72 22.47 -27.88
CA ASN A 85 -7.39 23.07 -27.92
C ASN A 85 -6.84 23.36 -26.51
N GLU A 86 -7.68 23.85 -25.59
CA GLU A 86 -7.26 24.11 -24.20
C GLU A 86 -6.92 22.82 -23.45
N LEU A 87 -7.75 21.77 -23.59
CA LEU A 87 -7.49 20.47 -22.97
C LEU A 87 -6.27 19.76 -23.58
N LYS A 88 -6.05 19.91 -24.89
CA LYS A 88 -4.84 19.42 -25.57
C LYS A 88 -3.57 20.03 -24.97
N ILE A 89 -3.59 21.31 -24.60
CA ILE A 89 -2.44 21.95 -23.94
C ILE A 89 -2.18 21.28 -22.59
N ILE A 90 -3.23 21.05 -21.78
CA ILE A 90 -3.13 20.38 -20.47
C ILE A 90 -2.56 18.96 -20.61
N ARG A 91 -3.02 18.18 -21.60
CA ARG A 91 -2.50 16.84 -21.91
C ARG A 91 -0.99 16.83 -22.16
N ASN A 92 -0.47 17.88 -22.79
CA ASN A 92 0.94 17.97 -23.16
C ASN A 92 1.81 18.67 -22.11
N MET A 93 1.24 19.08 -20.96
CA MET A 93 2.03 19.67 -19.88
C MET A 93 2.95 18.62 -19.23
N PRO A 94 4.19 18.98 -18.87
CA PRO A 94 5.04 18.14 -18.03
C PRO A 94 4.39 17.82 -16.69
N LYS A 95 4.59 16.58 -16.19
CA LYS A 95 3.92 16.12 -14.96
C LYS A 95 4.26 16.93 -13.72
N ASP A 96 5.45 17.52 -13.67
CA ASP A 96 5.96 18.39 -12.61
C ASP A 96 5.40 19.82 -12.66
N GLU A 97 4.75 20.20 -13.75
CA GLU A 97 4.05 21.49 -13.88
C GLU A 97 2.60 21.45 -13.39
N TYR A 98 2.07 20.27 -13.06
CA TYR A 98 0.76 20.12 -12.46
C TYR A 98 0.77 20.67 -11.02
N LYS A 99 0.37 21.94 -10.88
CA LYS A 99 0.27 22.62 -9.57
C LYS A 99 -1.17 22.59 -9.07
N ASN A 100 -1.38 22.04 -7.88
CA ASN A 100 -2.68 21.95 -7.20
C ASN A 100 -3.21 23.29 -6.64
N GLU A 101 -2.64 24.42 -7.07
CA GLU A 101 -2.99 25.73 -6.53
C GLU A 101 -4.25 26.26 -7.21
N ASN A 102 -5.26 26.62 -6.41
CA ASN A 102 -6.53 27.25 -6.83
C ASN A 102 -7.57 26.36 -7.53
N HIS A 103 -7.60 25.05 -7.27
CA HIS A 103 -8.72 24.21 -7.74
C HIS A 103 -10.04 24.62 -7.07
N GLU A 104 -11.09 24.79 -7.87
CA GLU A 104 -12.45 25.08 -7.39
C GLU A 104 -13.15 23.82 -6.83
N PHE A 105 -12.49 22.67 -6.81
CA PHE A 105 -13.03 21.41 -6.29
C PHE A 105 -11.94 20.54 -5.64
N TYR A 106 -12.36 19.43 -5.03
CA TYR A 106 -11.49 18.40 -4.43
C TYR A 106 -11.89 17.02 -4.92
N SER A 107 -10.95 16.23 -5.43
CA SER A 107 -11.09 14.78 -5.60
C SER A 107 -10.45 14.04 -4.44
N TYR A 108 -11.06 12.93 -4.01
CA TYR A 108 -10.51 11.99 -3.06
C TYR A 108 -9.73 10.95 -3.85
N ASP A 109 -8.43 11.19 -4.00
CA ASP A 109 -7.51 10.33 -4.76
C ASP A 109 -7.14 9.08 -3.97
N LEU A 110 -7.58 7.91 -4.44
CA LEU A 110 -7.34 6.63 -3.77
C LEU A 110 -5.86 6.27 -3.71
N ALA A 111 -5.10 6.56 -4.77
CA ALA A 111 -3.68 6.24 -4.82
C ALA A 111 -2.92 7.01 -3.74
N TYR A 112 -3.24 8.29 -3.57
CA TYR A 112 -2.66 9.15 -2.55
C TYR A 112 -3.14 8.79 -1.13
N GLU A 113 -4.46 8.67 -0.94
CA GLU A 113 -5.08 8.52 0.40
C GLU A 113 -4.81 7.16 1.05
N TYR A 114 -4.53 6.13 0.24
CA TYR A 114 -4.18 4.80 0.71
C TYR A 114 -2.73 4.40 0.39
N ASN A 115 -1.93 5.32 -0.17
CA ASN A 115 -0.54 5.07 -0.59
C ASN A 115 -0.42 3.80 -1.45
N LEU A 116 -1.28 3.70 -2.48
CA LEU A 116 -1.33 2.56 -3.38
C LEU A 116 -0.25 2.74 -4.46
N ASN A 117 0.59 1.72 -4.67
CA ASN A 117 1.48 1.70 -5.84
C ASN A 117 0.87 0.91 -7.02
N LEU A 118 -0.35 0.41 -6.85
CA LEU A 118 -1.07 -0.38 -7.85
C LEU A 118 -2.03 0.48 -8.67
N GLY A 119 -1.84 0.51 -9.98
CA GLY A 119 -2.81 1.06 -10.93
C GLY A 119 -4.10 0.25 -10.98
N VAL A 120 -5.21 0.91 -11.30
CA VAL A 120 -6.55 0.31 -11.47
C VAL A 120 -6.54 -0.93 -12.38
N LYS A 121 -5.81 -0.88 -13.50
CA LYS A 121 -5.65 -2.03 -14.40
C LYS A 121 -4.97 -3.22 -13.73
N GLY A 122 -3.91 -2.94 -12.99
CA GLY A 122 -3.21 -3.96 -12.23
C GLY A 122 -4.06 -4.52 -11.10
N PHE A 123 -5.12 -3.84 -10.67
CA PHE A 123 -6.09 -4.41 -9.72
C PHE A 123 -7.09 -5.33 -10.41
N GLU A 124 -7.62 -4.92 -11.56
CA GLU A 124 -8.54 -5.76 -12.33
C GLU A 124 -7.90 -7.07 -12.76
N PHE A 125 -6.65 -7.03 -13.27
CA PHE A 125 -5.85 -8.19 -13.70
C PHE A 125 -5.84 -9.37 -12.71
N ASN A 126 -6.11 -9.03 -11.48
CA ASN A 126 -5.58 -9.62 -10.28
C ASN A 126 -6.78 -10.04 -9.40
N CYS A 127 -7.89 -9.31 -9.56
CA CYS A 127 -9.24 -9.84 -9.45
C CYS A 127 -9.59 -10.92 -10.50
N GLY A 128 -8.80 -11.10 -11.56
CA GLY A 128 -9.06 -12.05 -12.65
C GLY A 128 -9.84 -11.46 -13.83
N ASP A 129 -9.99 -10.14 -13.86
CA ASP A 129 -10.57 -9.39 -14.98
C ASP A 129 -9.45 -8.72 -15.78
N ASN A 130 -9.70 -8.25 -17.00
CA ASN A 130 -8.69 -7.50 -17.75
C ASN A 130 -9.31 -6.24 -18.36
N ILE A 131 -8.67 -5.10 -18.12
CA ILE A 131 -8.95 -3.90 -18.89
C ILE A 131 -8.03 -3.96 -20.10
N GLU A 132 -8.57 -4.31 -21.26
CA GLU A 132 -7.79 -4.32 -22.49
C GLU A 132 -7.21 -2.93 -22.75
N GLU A 133 -5.88 -2.83 -22.79
CA GLU A 133 -5.23 -1.63 -23.27
C GLU A 133 -5.49 -1.52 -24.78
N GLN A 134 -6.45 -0.68 -25.13
CA GLN A 134 -6.60 -0.20 -26.49
C GLN A 134 -5.27 0.46 -26.89
N ASP A 135 -4.67 0.05 -28.01
CA ASP A 135 -3.47 0.69 -28.55
C ASP A 135 -3.81 2.10 -29.07
N PHE A 136 -3.88 3.03 -28.12
CA PHE A 136 -4.03 4.44 -28.40
C PHE A 136 -2.70 5.11 -28.78
N ALA A 137 -1.58 4.37 -28.93
CA ALA A 137 -0.29 4.95 -29.30
C ALA A 137 -0.33 5.58 -30.70
N ASN A 138 -1.16 5.02 -31.58
CA ASN A 138 -1.47 5.60 -32.90
C ASN A 138 -2.45 6.80 -32.83
N PHE A 139 -3.01 7.11 -31.66
CA PHE A 139 -3.98 8.18 -31.41
C PHE A 139 -3.37 9.41 -30.71
N ASN A 140 -2.05 9.54 -30.74
CA ASN A 140 -1.39 10.84 -30.60
C ASN A 140 -1.80 11.83 -31.72
N TYR A 141 -2.54 11.36 -32.72
CA TYR A 141 -3.12 12.15 -33.81
C TYR A 141 -4.62 12.42 -33.60
N VAL A 142 -5.10 13.51 -34.19
CA VAL A 142 -6.52 13.91 -34.26
C VAL A 142 -7.38 12.72 -34.71
N ILE A 143 -8.45 12.40 -33.98
CA ILE A 143 -9.41 11.35 -34.37
C ILE A 143 -9.95 11.69 -35.76
N LYS A 144 -9.74 10.80 -36.72
CA LYS A 144 -10.12 11.03 -38.12
C LYS A 144 -11.63 11.05 -38.26
N LYS A 145 -12.14 11.96 -39.10
CA LYS A 145 -13.58 12.17 -39.30
C LYS A 145 -14.34 10.92 -39.76
N ASN A 146 -13.71 10.06 -40.57
CA ASN A 146 -14.33 8.87 -41.14
C ASN A 146 -14.49 7.70 -40.16
N ILE A 147 -13.84 7.74 -39.00
CA ILE A 147 -13.93 6.71 -37.94
C ILE A 147 -14.27 7.35 -36.59
N TYR A 148 -14.79 8.58 -36.59
CA TYR A 148 -14.91 9.37 -35.36
C TYR A 148 -15.82 8.69 -34.33
N ASP A 149 -17.02 8.28 -34.73
CA ASP A 149 -18.01 7.68 -33.82
C ASP A 149 -17.51 6.36 -33.23
N GLU A 150 -16.91 5.48 -34.05
CA GLU A 150 -16.35 4.20 -33.60
C GLU A 150 -15.24 4.39 -32.54
N ILE A 151 -14.37 5.38 -32.74
CA ILE A 151 -13.28 5.66 -31.80
C ILE A 151 -13.82 6.33 -30.54
N VAL A 152 -14.80 7.21 -30.66
CA VAL A 152 -15.46 7.83 -29.50
C VAL A 152 -16.09 6.78 -28.60
N ASP A 153 -16.80 5.81 -29.16
CA ASP A 153 -17.41 4.72 -28.40
C ASP A 153 -16.35 3.89 -27.66
N LYS A 154 -15.23 3.56 -28.32
CA LYS A 154 -14.10 2.86 -27.69
C LYS A 154 -13.45 3.65 -26.55
N VAL A 155 -13.31 4.97 -26.71
CA VAL A 155 -12.76 5.85 -25.65
C VAL A 155 -13.70 5.93 -24.45
N ILE A 156 -15.01 6.06 -24.71
CA ILE A 156 -16.02 6.10 -23.65
C ILE A 156 -16.03 4.77 -22.88
N ASP A 157 -16.02 3.65 -23.60
CA ASP A 157 -16.01 2.32 -22.97
C ASP A 157 -14.75 2.12 -22.13
N TYR A 158 -13.57 2.44 -22.67
CA TYR A 158 -12.30 2.38 -21.94
C TYR A 158 -12.33 3.21 -20.65
N CYS A 159 -12.76 4.49 -20.72
CA CYS A 159 -12.86 5.36 -19.56
C CYS A 159 -13.90 4.84 -18.54
N LEU A 160 -15.00 4.25 -19.01
CA LEU A 160 -15.99 3.61 -18.14
C LEU A 160 -15.41 2.39 -17.41
N GLN A 161 -14.61 1.55 -18.07
CA GLN A 161 -13.94 0.42 -17.42
C GLN A 161 -13.02 0.90 -16.29
N ASP A 162 -12.24 1.97 -16.52
CA ASP A 162 -11.39 2.56 -15.48
C ASP A 162 -12.22 3.11 -14.29
N VAL A 163 -13.40 3.71 -14.53
CA VAL A 163 -14.33 4.12 -13.45
C VAL A 163 -14.87 2.94 -12.66
N LEU A 164 -15.32 1.87 -13.34
CA LEU A 164 -15.88 0.68 -12.70
C LEU A 164 -14.83 -0.04 -11.84
N ALA A 165 -13.62 -0.16 -12.38
CA ALA A 165 -12.50 -0.74 -11.68
C ALA A 165 -12.04 0.11 -10.50
N THR A 166 -12.04 1.44 -10.63
CA THR A 166 -11.79 2.36 -9.51
C THR A 166 -12.84 2.20 -8.40
N GLU A 167 -14.12 2.05 -8.76
CA GLU A 167 -15.19 1.78 -7.79
C GLU A 167 -15.00 0.44 -7.08
N LYS A 168 -14.68 -0.61 -7.83
CA LYS A 168 -14.43 -1.96 -7.29
C LYS A 168 -13.23 -1.93 -6.33
N MET A 169 -12.14 -1.26 -6.71
CA MET A 169 -10.97 -1.03 -5.86
C MET A 169 -11.35 -0.25 -4.59
N TYR A 170 -12.11 0.84 -4.72
CA TYR A 170 -12.58 1.61 -3.56
C TYR A 170 -13.36 0.73 -2.59
N ASN A 171 -14.37 0.02 -3.08
CA ASN A 171 -15.21 -0.86 -2.29
C ASN A 171 -14.41 -1.98 -1.63
N PHE A 172 -13.39 -2.50 -2.31
CA PHE A 172 -12.48 -3.50 -1.77
C PHE A 172 -11.67 -2.96 -0.59
N ILE A 173 -11.03 -1.80 -0.76
CA ILE A 173 -10.19 -1.17 0.27
C ILE A 173 -11.01 -0.81 1.51
N ILE A 174 -12.22 -0.25 1.34
CA ILE A 174 -13.01 0.22 2.48
C ILE A 174 -13.66 -0.89 3.30
N LYS A 175 -13.72 -2.14 2.80
CA LYS A 175 -14.27 -3.29 3.56
C LYS A 175 -13.53 -3.50 4.88
N GLU A 176 -12.22 -3.26 4.88
CA GLU A 176 -11.38 -3.38 6.07
C GLU A 176 -11.39 -2.08 6.88
N LYS A 177 -11.10 -0.95 6.22
CA LYS A 177 -10.98 0.35 6.88
C LYS A 177 -11.23 1.50 5.90
N SER A 178 -12.21 2.35 6.24
CA SER A 178 -12.54 3.54 5.45
C SER A 178 -11.82 4.78 5.98
N ASN A 179 -10.72 5.16 5.34
CA ASN A 179 -10.02 6.42 5.64
C ASN A 179 -10.94 7.63 5.41
N TRP A 180 -11.89 7.52 4.47
CA TRP A 180 -12.89 8.54 4.21
C TRP A 180 -13.85 8.73 5.39
N ASP A 181 -14.42 7.66 5.94
CA ASP A 181 -15.37 7.80 7.05
C ASP A 181 -14.67 8.38 8.30
N GLU A 182 -13.41 7.99 8.53
CA GLU A 182 -12.54 8.63 9.52
C GLU A 182 -12.34 10.13 9.25
N LYS A 183 -12.03 10.50 8.02
CA LYS A 183 -11.85 11.89 7.58
C LYS A 183 -13.14 12.70 7.76
N GLU A 184 -14.27 12.17 7.32
CA GLU A 184 -15.59 12.80 7.45
C GLU A 184 -15.97 13.01 8.93
N ASN A 185 -15.66 12.04 9.80
CA ASN A 185 -15.84 12.20 11.24
C ASN A 185 -14.97 13.33 11.81
N LEU A 186 -13.68 13.38 11.47
CA LEU A 186 -12.78 14.46 11.91
C LEU A 186 -13.25 15.83 11.41
N LEU A 187 -13.68 15.92 10.15
CA LEU A 187 -14.22 17.14 9.55
C LEU A 187 -15.50 17.60 10.27
N ASN A 188 -16.38 16.65 10.63
CA ASN A 188 -17.57 16.96 11.43
C ASN A 188 -17.20 17.47 12.83
N ILE A 189 -16.16 16.94 13.47
CA ILE A 189 -15.68 17.46 14.76
C ILE A 189 -15.13 18.88 14.60
N ILE A 190 -14.25 19.12 13.61
CA ILE A 190 -13.65 20.44 13.34
C ILE A 190 -14.71 21.51 13.04
N THR A 191 -15.78 21.11 12.36
CA THR A 191 -16.83 22.02 11.89
C THR A 191 -18.06 22.04 12.80
N ASN A 192 -18.04 21.37 13.96
CA ASN A 192 -19.19 21.22 14.85
C ASN A 192 -20.46 20.70 14.11
N GLY A 193 -20.28 19.76 13.18
CA GLY A 193 -21.35 19.15 12.38
C GLY A 193 -21.78 19.93 11.13
N SER A 194 -21.21 21.12 10.89
CA SER A 194 -21.59 21.97 9.75
C SER A 194 -20.92 21.59 8.41
N TYR A 195 -19.99 20.62 8.40
CA TYR A 195 -19.34 20.16 7.16
C TYR A 195 -20.33 19.75 6.06
N SER A 196 -21.47 19.16 6.44
CA SER A 196 -22.53 18.72 5.51
C SER A 196 -23.54 19.82 5.14
N ASN A 197 -23.65 20.89 5.93
CA ASN A 197 -24.71 21.90 5.81
C ASN A 197 -24.09 23.31 5.76
N ASN A 198 -23.99 23.89 4.55
CA ASN A 198 -23.70 25.32 4.29
C ASN A 198 -22.25 25.81 4.46
N MET A 199 -21.26 24.91 4.51
CA MET A 199 -19.85 25.33 4.51
C MET A 199 -19.44 25.94 3.15
N LYS A 200 -18.83 27.14 3.17
CA LYS A 200 -18.27 27.75 1.94
C LYS A 200 -17.30 26.79 1.27
N LEU A 201 -17.47 26.56 -0.04
CA LEU A 201 -16.68 25.61 -0.85
C LEU A 201 -15.16 25.76 -0.64
N LYS A 202 -14.64 26.99 -0.66
CA LYS A 202 -13.22 27.29 -0.40
C LYS A 202 -12.74 26.78 0.98
N LYS A 203 -13.57 26.88 2.01
CA LYS A 203 -13.26 26.40 3.36
C LYS A 203 -13.36 24.87 3.42
N LYS A 204 -14.33 24.28 2.71
CA LYS A 204 -14.49 22.82 2.59
C LYS A 204 -13.27 22.18 1.91
N ILE A 205 -12.82 22.75 0.79
CA ILE A 205 -11.63 22.31 0.04
C ILE A 205 -10.36 22.42 0.90
N LYS A 206 -10.18 23.52 1.66
CA LYS A 206 -9.04 23.70 2.58
C LYS A 206 -8.85 22.49 3.50
N TYR A 207 -9.91 22.02 4.16
CA TYR A 207 -9.79 20.89 5.09
C TYR A 207 -9.77 19.54 4.38
N LEU A 208 -10.43 19.40 3.23
CA LEU A 208 -10.35 18.19 2.42
C LEU A 208 -8.91 17.90 1.96
N ASN A 209 -8.12 18.93 1.66
CA ASN A 209 -6.70 18.78 1.32
C ASN A 209 -5.82 18.26 2.48
N TYR A 210 -6.33 18.17 3.70
CA TYR A 210 -5.58 17.63 4.83
C TYR A 210 -5.82 16.14 4.99
N ASN A 211 -4.75 15.38 5.22
CA ASN A 211 -4.85 13.99 5.66
C ASN A 211 -5.34 13.90 7.12
N ASN A 212 -5.75 12.71 7.56
CA ASN A 212 -6.31 12.50 8.89
C ASN A 212 -5.35 12.95 10.02
N ASP A 213 -4.06 12.73 9.85
CA ASP A 213 -3.04 13.15 10.82
C ASP A 213 -2.97 14.68 10.99
N LYS A 214 -3.04 15.42 9.88
CA LYS A 214 -3.08 16.89 9.89
C LYS A 214 -4.37 17.42 10.49
N LEU A 215 -5.52 16.77 10.22
CA LEU A 215 -6.80 17.11 10.83
C LEU A 215 -6.79 16.92 12.36
N ILE A 216 -6.22 15.82 12.85
CA ILE A 216 -6.01 15.58 14.29
C ILE A 216 -5.12 16.65 14.90
N THR A 217 -4.02 17.00 14.22
CA THR A 217 -3.13 18.06 14.68
C THR A 217 -3.85 19.40 14.80
N LEU A 218 -4.70 19.77 13.82
CA LEU A 218 -5.51 20.99 13.85
C LEU A 218 -6.52 20.99 15.00
N LEU A 219 -7.20 19.87 15.24
CA LEU A 219 -8.13 19.72 16.38
C LEU A 219 -7.42 19.95 17.73
N LEU A 220 -6.17 19.53 17.83
CA LEU A 220 -5.44 19.53 19.08
C LEU A 220 -4.60 20.78 19.32
N HIS A 221 -4.15 21.50 18.29
CA HIS A 221 -3.31 22.70 18.43
C HIS A 221 -4.00 24.01 18.00
N GLY A 222 -5.16 23.96 17.33
CA GLY A 222 -5.71 25.13 16.64
C GLY A 222 -4.95 25.43 15.33
N GLU A 223 -5.36 26.47 14.59
CA GLU A 223 -4.77 26.83 13.28
C GLU A 223 -3.36 27.47 13.36
N THR A 224 -2.63 27.37 14.47
CA THR A 224 -1.30 27.97 14.60
C THR A 224 -0.18 26.97 14.28
N SER A 225 0.70 27.45 13.39
CA SER A 225 1.93 26.86 12.86
C SER A 225 1.77 25.74 11.82
N SER A 226 2.10 26.13 10.59
CA SER A 226 2.62 25.27 9.54
C SER A 226 3.88 24.55 10.05
N SER A 227 3.71 23.47 10.82
CA SER A 227 4.73 22.44 10.85
C SER A 227 4.77 21.86 9.44
N SER A 228 5.87 22.13 8.75
CA SER A 228 6.26 21.38 7.57
C SER A 228 6.05 19.90 7.86
N GLN A 229 5.45 19.18 6.91
CA GLN A 229 5.47 17.73 6.95
C GLN A 229 6.90 17.30 7.28
N PRO A 230 7.12 16.36 8.22
CA PRO A 230 8.44 15.78 8.37
C PRO A 230 8.79 15.16 7.01
N LYS A 231 9.67 15.83 6.25
CA LYS A 231 10.35 15.20 5.12
C LYS A 231 11.01 13.97 5.73
N ILE A 232 10.56 12.79 5.32
CA ILE A 232 11.22 11.54 5.70
C ILE A 232 12.61 11.62 5.08
N ASN A 233 13.59 12.02 5.90
CA ASN A 233 14.97 12.13 5.50
C ASN A 233 15.53 10.71 5.46
N TYR A 234 15.50 10.07 4.29
CA TYR A 234 16.24 8.83 4.04
C TYR A 234 17.72 9.14 3.83
N SER A 235 18.40 9.63 4.87
CA SER A 235 19.84 9.87 4.85
C SER A 235 20.54 9.15 6.00
N VAL A 236 20.51 7.82 5.96
CA VAL A 236 21.50 7.01 6.70
C VAL A 236 22.11 6.01 5.75
N LYS A 237 23.27 6.37 5.18
CA LYS A 237 24.20 5.39 4.60
C LYS A 237 24.73 4.52 5.75
N MET A 238 24.11 3.38 6.01
CA MET A 238 24.67 2.39 6.93
C MET A 238 25.80 1.64 6.24
N LYS A 239 27.01 1.69 6.82
CA LYS A 239 28.12 0.79 6.45
C LYS A 239 27.74 -0.63 6.88
N MET A 240 27.95 -1.59 5.98
CA MET A 240 27.71 -3.01 6.21
C MET A 240 28.88 -3.63 6.97
N ASN A 241 28.66 -3.96 8.24
CA ASN A 241 29.38 -5.04 8.93
C ASN A 241 28.40 -6.21 9.16
N ASP A 242 29.01 -7.39 9.36
CA ASP A 242 28.49 -8.75 9.18
C ASP A 242 27.13 -9.06 9.82
N TYR A 243 26.42 -10.01 9.19
CA TYR A 243 25.05 -10.45 9.51
C TYR A 243 25.08 -11.72 10.37
N ASN A 244 24.45 -11.69 11.54
CA ASN A 244 24.22 -12.89 12.37
C ASN A 244 22.70 -13.12 12.53
N ASN A 245 22.19 -14.24 12.03
CA ASN A 245 20.82 -14.71 12.26
C ASN A 245 20.80 -15.59 13.53
N TYR A 246 19.83 -15.38 14.41
CA TYR A 246 19.65 -16.19 15.62
C TYR A 246 18.22 -16.72 15.70
N LEU A 247 18.06 -18.05 15.61
CA LEU A 247 16.82 -18.74 15.95
C LEU A 247 16.77 -18.94 17.47
N GLN A 248 15.63 -18.62 18.10
CA GLN A 248 15.44 -18.88 19.54
C GLN A 248 14.26 -19.81 19.77
N GLU A 249 14.49 -20.86 20.55
CA GLU A 249 13.53 -21.96 20.75
C GLU A 249 12.44 -21.67 21.79
N LYS A 250 12.67 -20.76 22.76
CA LYS A 250 11.69 -20.45 23.82
C LYS A 250 11.59 -18.95 24.08
N VAL A 251 10.62 -18.30 23.44
CA VAL A 251 10.41 -16.85 23.52
C VAL A 251 9.00 -16.55 24.03
N TYR A 252 8.87 -15.51 24.87
CA TYR A 252 7.58 -14.98 25.28
C TYR A 252 7.42 -13.55 24.80
N LYS A 253 6.20 -13.18 24.45
CA LYS A 253 5.82 -11.83 24.06
C LYS A 253 5.01 -11.18 25.19
N LEU A 254 5.56 -10.11 25.75
CA LEU A 254 4.91 -9.23 26.72
C LEU A 254 4.37 -7.98 25.99
N SER A 255 3.06 -7.84 25.91
CA SER A 255 2.37 -6.78 25.16
C SER A 255 1.77 -5.74 26.12
N ILE A 256 2.03 -4.45 25.89
CA ILE A 256 1.33 -3.35 26.57
C ILE A 256 -0.08 -3.23 25.96
N LYS A 257 -1.11 -3.25 26.79
CA LYS A 257 -2.52 -3.13 26.38
C LYS A 257 -2.79 -1.77 25.72
N LYS A 258 -3.53 -1.79 24.61
CA LYS A 258 -3.89 -0.57 23.85
C LYS A 258 -4.74 0.38 24.69
N ASP A 259 -5.74 -0.14 25.37
CA ASP A 259 -6.67 0.63 26.20
C ASP A 259 -5.93 1.35 27.34
N TYR A 260 -4.94 0.68 27.94
CA TYR A 260 -4.06 1.29 28.93
C TYR A 260 -3.25 2.45 28.36
N LEU A 261 -2.67 2.28 27.17
CA LEU A 261 -1.93 3.35 26.50
C LEU A 261 -2.83 4.54 26.16
N TYR A 262 -4.08 4.29 25.78
CA TYR A 262 -5.06 5.33 25.51
C TYR A 262 -5.41 6.10 26.78
N GLU A 263 -5.81 5.43 27.85
CA GLU A 263 -6.13 6.07 29.14
C GLU A 263 -4.94 6.86 29.69
N TRP A 264 -3.73 6.26 29.66
CA TRP A 264 -2.51 6.94 30.05
C TRP A 264 -2.24 8.20 29.22
N LEU A 265 -2.50 8.14 27.91
CA LEU A 265 -2.31 9.26 27.00
C LEU A 265 -3.33 10.38 27.27
N ILE A 266 -4.60 10.05 27.52
CA ILE A 266 -5.68 11.01 27.81
C ILE A 266 -5.41 11.79 29.12
N ASP A 267 -4.84 11.12 30.12
CA ASP A 267 -4.47 11.75 31.39
C ASP A 267 -3.08 12.40 31.38
N ASN A 268 -2.38 12.34 30.24
CA ASN A 268 -1.10 12.98 30.08
C ASN A 268 -1.23 14.52 30.09
N LYS A 269 -0.22 15.19 30.65
CA LYS A 269 -0.11 16.66 30.64
C LYS A 269 -0.10 17.27 29.22
N LEU A 270 0.19 16.47 28.18
CA LEU A 270 0.05 16.85 26.78
C LEU A 270 -1.32 17.46 26.45
N PHE A 271 -2.38 17.00 27.11
CA PHE A 271 -3.74 17.48 26.92
C PHE A 271 -4.18 18.50 27.98
N SER A 272 -3.26 18.97 28.83
CA SER A 272 -3.56 20.02 29.80
C SER A 272 -4.04 21.28 29.07
N GLY A 273 -5.19 21.80 29.47
CA GLY A 273 -5.82 22.96 28.83
C GLY A 273 -6.56 22.68 27.52
N LYS A 274 -6.63 21.42 27.06
CA LYS A 274 -7.42 21.01 25.89
C LYS A 274 -8.80 20.49 26.28
N ASP A 275 -9.78 20.64 25.39
CA ASP A 275 -11.13 20.12 25.63
C ASP A 275 -11.14 18.58 25.56
N LYS A 276 -11.18 17.93 26.72
CA LYS A 276 -11.29 16.47 26.85
C LYS A 276 -12.54 15.92 26.12
N LYS A 277 -13.61 16.70 25.97
CA LYS A 277 -14.81 16.27 25.21
C LYS A 277 -14.54 16.16 23.71
N ILE A 278 -13.65 16.98 23.16
CA ILE A 278 -13.23 16.89 21.75
C ILE A 278 -12.28 15.70 21.56
N ILE A 279 -11.32 15.54 22.48
CA ILE A 279 -10.33 14.45 22.39
C ILE A 279 -11.04 13.08 22.41
N LYS A 280 -12.02 12.90 23.31
CA LYS A 280 -12.82 11.66 23.41
C LYS A 280 -13.67 11.36 22.16
N LYS A 281 -13.84 12.31 21.23
CA LYS A 281 -14.51 12.07 19.93
C LYS A 281 -13.55 11.60 18.83
N ILE A 282 -12.24 11.73 19.03
CA ILE A 282 -11.24 11.23 18.09
C ILE A 282 -11.15 9.71 18.26
N PRO A 283 -11.24 8.90 17.19
CA PRO A 283 -11.04 7.46 17.28
C PRO A 283 -9.71 7.11 17.96
N GLU A 284 -9.74 6.20 18.94
CA GLU A 284 -8.58 5.87 19.78
C GLU A 284 -7.37 5.43 18.96
N GLU A 285 -7.60 4.62 17.93
CA GLU A 285 -6.53 4.13 17.06
C GLU A 285 -5.84 5.26 16.29
N LEU A 286 -6.63 6.22 15.77
CA LEU A 286 -6.10 7.38 15.08
C LEU A 286 -5.29 8.26 16.00
N LEU A 287 -5.78 8.49 17.23
CA LEU A 287 -5.05 9.28 18.21
C LEU A 287 -3.72 8.62 18.59
N LEU A 288 -3.72 7.32 18.88
CA LEU A 288 -2.52 6.55 19.23
C LEU A 288 -1.49 6.47 18.10
N LYS A 289 -1.92 6.48 16.84
CA LYS A 289 -1.05 6.47 15.65
C LYS A 289 -0.64 7.87 15.17
N SER A 290 -1.33 8.92 15.61
CA SER A 290 -1.08 10.29 15.17
C SER A 290 0.35 10.73 15.44
N SER A 291 0.93 11.50 14.53
CA SER A 291 2.24 12.14 14.70
C SER A 291 2.29 13.00 15.97
N PHE A 292 1.15 13.61 16.33
CA PHE A 292 0.97 14.39 17.55
C PHE A 292 1.28 13.58 18.82
N SER A 293 0.77 12.35 18.93
CA SER A 293 0.95 11.51 20.13
C SER A 293 2.15 10.57 20.06
N LYS A 294 2.66 10.30 18.85
CA LYS A 294 3.70 9.30 18.58
C LYS A 294 4.95 9.48 19.44
N ASP A 295 5.48 10.70 19.52
CA ASP A 295 6.71 10.97 20.26
C ASP A 295 6.55 10.72 21.77
N ILE A 296 5.40 11.10 22.33
CA ILE A 296 5.13 10.96 23.77
C ILE A 296 4.89 9.50 24.13
N LEU A 297 4.13 8.78 23.31
CA LEU A 297 3.95 7.33 23.47
C LEU A 297 5.28 6.59 23.33
N ASN A 298 6.15 6.98 22.39
CA ASN A 298 7.46 6.37 22.21
C ASN A 298 8.39 6.60 23.42
N ARG A 299 8.39 7.81 24.00
CA ARG A 299 9.12 8.08 25.26
C ARG A 299 8.60 7.22 26.40
N TYR A 300 7.27 7.08 26.52
CA TYR A 300 6.64 6.27 27.55
C TYR A 300 7.01 4.78 27.41
N ARG A 301 6.84 4.21 26.22
CA ARG A 301 7.25 2.83 25.89
C ARG A 301 8.73 2.59 26.20
N THR A 302 9.61 3.51 25.79
CA THR A 302 11.05 3.43 26.06
C THR A 302 11.34 3.40 27.57
N SER A 303 10.61 4.20 28.35
CA SER A 303 10.73 4.22 29.82
C SER A 303 10.31 2.89 30.45
N ILE A 304 9.18 2.32 30.01
CA ILE A 304 8.72 1.00 30.44
C ILE A 304 9.76 -0.08 30.12
N VAL A 305 10.24 -0.13 28.88
CA VAL A 305 11.24 -1.11 28.43
C VAL A 305 12.51 -1.01 29.28
N LYS A 306 12.99 0.20 29.58
CA LYS A 306 14.17 0.40 30.43
C LYS A 306 13.97 -0.15 31.85
N ARG A 307 12.78 0.05 32.43
CA ARG A 307 12.45 -0.47 33.77
C ARG A 307 12.36 -1.99 33.77
N ILE A 308 11.67 -2.57 32.78
CA ILE A 308 11.53 -4.02 32.62
C ILE A 308 12.89 -4.69 32.45
N LYS A 309 13.74 -4.16 31.55
CA LYS A 309 15.10 -4.68 31.34
C LYS A 309 15.88 -4.79 32.65
N ARG A 310 15.86 -3.76 33.51
CA ARG A 310 16.57 -3.79 34.80
C ARG A 310 16.06 -4.86 35.75
N VAL A 311 14.75 -5.14 35.75
CA VAL A 311 14.15 -6.20 36.58
C VAL A 311 14.51 -7.56 36.01
N PHE A 312 14.34 -7.76 34.71
CA PHE A 312 14.61 -9.02 34.01
C PHE A 312 16.08 -9.43 34.05
N THR A 313 17.03 -8.49 33.96
CA THR A 313 18.46 -8.80 34.11
C THR A 313 18.78 -9.41 35.50
N LYS A 314 18.07 -9.03 36.57
CA LYS A 314 18.30 -9.62 37.90
C LYS A 314 17.84 -11.07 37.99
N GLU A 315 16.87 -11.45 37.17
CA GLU A 315 16.29 -12.80 37.10
C GLU A 315 16.89 -13.62 35.94
N ASN A 316 17.99 -13.15 35.34
CA ASN A 316 18.65 -13.76 34.18
C ASN A 316 17.73 -13.95 32.95
N ILE A 317 16.77 -13.04 32.77
CA ILE A 317 15.84 -12.98 31.64
C ILE A 317 16.35 -11.96 30.62
N ASP A 318 16.41 -12.37 29.36
CA ASP A 318 16.90 -11.52 28.27
C ASP A 318 15.78 -10.88 27.47
N VAL A 319 15.86 -9.56 27.27
CA VAL A 319 14.97 -8.84 26.34
C VAL A 319 15.61 -8.79 24.96
N ILE A 320 15.13 -9.65 24.07
CA ILE A 320 15.75 -9.90 22.76
C ILE A 320 15.27 -8.94 21.67
N ALA A 321 14.05 -8.42 21.76
CA ALA A 321 13.53 -7.44 20.82
C ALA A 321 12.40 -6.60 21.43
N THR A 322 12.14 -5.44 20.82
CA THR A 322 10.98 -4.60 21.12
C THR A 322 10.40 -4.09 19.82
N SER A 323 9.07 -4.15 19.67
CA SER A 323 8.40 -3.62 18.50
C SER A 323 7.01 -3.10 18.86
N GLU A 324 6.79 -1.81 18.57
CA GLU A 324 5.61 -1.05 19.00
C GLU A 324 5.29 -1.23 20.49
N ASN A 325 4.21 -1.95 20.81
CA ASN A 325 3.75 -2.23 22.17
C ASN A 325 4.29 -3.55 22.72
N ASN A 326 5.09 -4.30 21.97
CA ASN A 326 5.52 -5.65 22.28
C ASN A 326 6.97 -5.71 22.72
N ILE A 327 7.24 -6.50 23.75
CA ILE A 327 8.56 -6.80 24.30
C ILE A 327 8.75 -8.31 24.23
N PHE A 328 9.82 -8.76 23.59
CA PHE A 328 10.13 -10.18 23.42
C PHE A 328 11.22 -10.56 24.41
N ILE A 329 10.98 -11.64 25.15
CA ILE A 329 11.87 -12.13 26.19
C ILE A 329 12.21 -13.61 26.01
N THR A 330 13.40 -14.00 26.42
CA THR A 330 13.91 -15.38 26.39
C THR A 330 14.59 -15.71 27.73
N ASN A 331 15.12 -16.93 27.86
CA ASN A 331 15.72 -17.46 29.08
C ASN A 331 14.72 -17.52 30.25
N VAL A 332 13.45 -17.81 29.94
CA VAL A 332 12.36 -17.93 30.92
C VAL A 332 12.01 -19.41 31.10
N ASN A 333 12.41 -19.99 32.23
CA ASN A 333 11.98 -21.33 32.64
C ASN A 333 10.55 -21.28 33.23
N ASP A 334 9.97 -22.45 33.54
CA ASP A 334 8.56 -22.54 33.93
C ASP A 334 8.27 -21.92 35.31
N GLU A 335 9.24 -21.97 36.24
CA GLU A 335 9.12 -21.31 37.55
C GLU A 335 9.08 -19.78 37.40
N ILE A 336 10.00 -19.22 36.62
CA ILE A 336 10.06 -17.79 36.32
C ILE A 336 8.80 -17.35 35.57
N LEU A 337 8.35 -18.15 34.60
CA LEU A 337 7.12 -17.86 33.85
C LEU A 337 5.91 -17.77 34.78
N ASN A 338 5.77 -18.69 35.73
CA ASN A 338 4.69 -18.68 36.71
C ASN A 338 4.74 -17.44 37.60
N LYS A 339 5.94 -17.05 38.08
CA LYS A 339 6.12 -15.80 38.84
C LYS A 339 5.70 -14.58 38.03
N ILE A 340 6.07 -14.51 36.74
CA ILE A 340 5.68 -13.41 35.84
C ILE A 340 4.15 -13.38 35.66
N LYS A 341 3.52 -14.53 35.38
CA LYS A 341 2.07 -14.63 35.21
C LYS A 341 1.31 -14.18 36.45
N ILE A 342 1.77 -14.56 37.65
CA ILE A 342 1.16 -14.12 38.92
C ILE A 342 1.29 -12.60 39.07
N GLN A 343 2.48 -12.02 38.88
CA GLN A 343 2.66 -10.56 38.97
C GLN A 343 1.81 -9.80 37.96
N ILE A 344 1.68 -10.32 36.73
CA ILE A 344 0.78 -9.73 35.73
C ILE A 344 -0.65 -9.80 36.26
N ASN A 345 -1.15 -10.98 36.62
CA ASN A 345 -2.55 -11.14 37.05
C ASN A 345 -2.92 -10.30 38.28
N GLU A 346 -2.04 -10.22 39.28
CA GLU A 346 -2.32 -9.53 40.54
C GLU A 346 -2.12 -8.02 40.48
N LYS A 347 -1.12 -7.54 39.72
CA LYS A 347 -0.68 -6.12 39.80
C LYS A 347 -0.70 -5.38 38.48
N TYR A 348 -0.52 -6.09 37.36
CA TYR A 348 -0.30 -5.45 36.07
C TYR A 348 -1.25 -5.93 34.97
N ASN A 349 -2.38 -6.54 35.34
CA ASN A 349 -3.31 -7.16 34.40
C ASN A 349 -3.93 -6.11 33.48
N ASN A 350 -4.19 -4.91 33.98
CA ASN A 350 -4.65 -3.80 33.14
C ASN A 350 -3.56 -3.24 32.21
N ILE A 351 -2.28 -3.58 32.39
CA ILE A 351 -1.16 -3.01 31.63
C ILE A 351 -0.59 -4.00 30.63
N PHE A 352 -0.35 -5.26 31.03
CA PHE A 352 0.37 -6.23 30.23
C PHE A 352 -0.44 -7.50 29.97
N ASP A 353 -0.21 -8.08 28.80
CA ASP A 353 -0.49 -9.48 28.49
C ASP A 353 0.80 -10.21 28.18
N ILE A 354 0.89 -11.48 28.58
CA ILE A 354 1.98 -12.37 28.18
C ILE A 354 1.45 -13.49 27.31
N THR A 355 2.16 -13.80 26.22
CA THR A 355 1.80 -14.87 25.28
C THR A 355 3.03 -15.65 24.90
N ASP A 356 2.87 -16.97 24.75
CA ASP A 356 3.90 -17.85 24.23
C ASP A 356 4.14 -17.58 22.74
N VAL A 357 5.37 -17.81 22.28
CA VAL A 357 5.81 -17.62 20.90
C VAL A 357 6.42 -18.93 20.40
N ASP A 358 5.67 -19.62 19.53
CA ASP A 358 6.00 -20.96 19.02
C ASP A 358 7.31 -20.96 18.23
N ASN A 359 7.59 -19.89 17.47
CA ASN A 359 8.82 -19.70 16.71
C ASN A 359 9.20 -18.23 16.72
N PHE A 360 10.48 -17.90 16.91
CA PHE A 360 10.97 -16.52 16.89
C PHE A 360 12.29 -16.39 16.11
N LEU A 361 12.28 -15.50 15.14
CA LEU A 361 13.45 -15.12 14.33
C LEU A 361 13.67 -13.61 14.42
N LYS A 362 14.91 -13.21 14.67
CA LYS A 362 15.31 -11.80 14.66
C LYS A 362 16.47 -11.59 13.68
N ASN A 363 16.38 -10.51 12.90
CA ASN A 363 17.46 -10.03 12.04
C ASN A 363 17.56 -8.51 12.10
N LYS A 364 18.66 -7.99 12.63
CA LYS A 364 18.91 -6.54 12.80
C LYS A 364 17.70 -5.81 13.41
N ASN A 365 16.89 -5.15 12.58
CA ASN A 365 15.73 -4.36 13.00
C ASN A 365 14.39 -5.09 12.80
N SER A 366 14.38 -6.25 12.17
CA SER A 366 13.17 -7.00 11.83
C SER A 366 13.02 -8.23 12.73
N ILE A 367 11.77 -8.56 13.05
CA ILE A 367 11.42 -9.79 13.78
C ILE A 367 10.31 -10.51 13.02
N LEU A 368 10.33 -11.83 13.08
CA LEU A 368 9.30 -12.71 12.57
C LEU A 368 8.99 -13.73 13.66
N TYR A 369 7.71 -13.93 13.99
CA TYR A 369 7.33 -14.79 15.11
C TYR A 369 5.97 -15.44 14.95
N LYS A 370 5.78 -16.65 15.49
CA LYS A 370 4.55 -17.46 15.38
C LYS A 370 3.85 -17.57 16.73
N ILE A 371 2.53 -17.43 16.76
CA ILE A 371 1.69 -17.67 17.95
C ILE A 371 0.42 -18.40 17.51
N LYS A 372 0.16 -19.62 18.00
CA LYS A 372 -1.07 -20.39 17.72
C LYS A 372 -1.37 -20.42 16.21
N ASP A 373 -0.39 -20.86 15.42
CA ASP A 373 -0.45 -20.93 13.95
C ASP A 373 -0.45 -19.62 13.16
N LYS A 374 -0.38 -18.48 13.85
CA LYS A 374 -0.37 -17.14 13.23
C LYS A 374 1.03 -16.54 13.23
N VAL A 375 1.55 -16.22 12.06
CA VAL A 375 2.89 -15.63 11.89
C VAL A 375 2.80 -14.11 11.77
N LYS A 376 3.64 -13.40 12.53
CA LYS A 376 3.66 -11.94 12.65
C LYS A 376 5.07 -11.41 12.41
N GLY A 377 5.18 -10.32 11.67
CA GLY A 377 6.44 -9.64 11.37
C GLY A 377 6.46 -8.19 11.84
N THR A 378 7.65 -7.59 12.04
CA THR A 378 7.77 -6.14 12.26
C THR A 378 8.93 -5.55 11.49
N ASN A 379 8.74 -4.31 10.99
CA ASN A 379 9.60 -3.57 10.07
C ASN A 379 9.77 -4.22 8.69
N GLU A 380 9.84 -3.38 7.65
CA GLU A 380 10.20 -3.76 6.30
C GLU A 380 11.61 -4.36 6.27
N TYR A 381 11.76 -5.54 5.68
CA TYR A 381 13.05 -6.00 5.20
C TYR A 381 13.43 -5.17 3.98
N ARG A 382 14.09 -4.02 4.21
CA ARG A 382 14.46 -3.10 3.13
C ARG A 382 15.64 -3.64 2.34
N TYR A 383 15.40 -3.91 1.06
CA TYR A 383 16.46 -4.09 0.09
C TYR A 383 16.17 -3.20 -1.11
N ASN A 384 16.83 -2.04 -1.16
CA ASN A 384 16.75 -1.13 -2.30
C ASN A 384 17.65 -1.66 -3.42
N LYS A 385 17.05 -2.24 -4.44
CA LYS A 385 17.52 -2.39 -5.84
C LYS A 385 16.44 -3.19 -6.58
N LEU A 386 16.43 -3.16 -7.91
CA LEU A 386 15.71 -4.17 -8.69
C LEU A 386 16.27 -5.54 -8.27
N ILE A 387 15.51 -6.28 -7.47
CA ILE A 387 15.97 -7.49 -6.80
C ILE A 387 14.97 -8.58 -7.19
N MET A 388 15.44 -9.56 -7.95
CA MET A 388 14.82 -10.88 -7.84
C MET A 388 15.05 -11.33 -6.40
N PRO A 389 14.00 -11.73 -5.67
CA PRO A 389 14.10 -11.94 -4.23
C PRO A 389 15.29 -12.85 -3.92
N LYS A 390 16.21 -12.41 -3.05
CA LYS A 390 17.35 -13.23 -2.61
C LYS A 390 16.91 -14.58 -2.02
N ASN A 391 15.65 -14.66 -1.57
CA ASN A 391 15.03 -15.85 -1.02
C ASN A 391 13.70 -16.07 -1.76
N HIS A 392 13.74 -16.86 -2.83
CA HIS A 392 12.54 -17.25 -3.55
C HIS A 392 11.66 -18.17 -2.68
N ILE A 393 10.33 -18.15 -2.86
CA ILE A 393 9.44 -19.03 -2.07
C ILE A 393 9.83 -20.50 -2.22
N TRP A 394 10.17 -20.90 -3.44
CA TRP A 394 10.66 -22.24 -3.74
C TRP A 394 11.97 -22.58 -3.00
N ILE A 395 12.93 -21.65 -2.84
CA ILE A 395 14.19 -21.95 -2.14
C ILE A 395 13.96 -22.15 -0.65
N ALA A 396 13.00 -21.43 -0.04
CA ALA A 396 12.68 -21.61 1.37
C ALA A 396 12.11 -23.01 1.65
N GLU A 397 11.22 -23.51 0.79
CA GLU A 397 10.70 -24.88 0.91
C GLU A 397 11.80 -25.93 0.65
N VAL A 398 12.70 -25.70 -0.31
CA VAL A 398 13.85 -26.59 -0.53
C VAL A 398 14.74 -26.65 0.71
N LEU A 399 15.06 -25.51 1.34
CA LEU A 399 15.89 -25.45 2.55
C LEU A 399 15.19 -26.09 3.75
N LYS A 400 13.88 -25.95 3.86
CA LYS A 400 13.07 -26.62 4.89
C LYS A 400 13.16 -28.14 4.75
N LEU A 401 12.88 -28.68 3.57
CA LEU A 401 12.99 -30.10 3.29
C LEU A 401 14.43 -30.61 3.48
N TYR A 402 15.42 -29.82 3.06
CA TYR A 402 16.83 -30.16 3.19
C TYR A 402 17.31 -30.17 4.65
N PHE A 403 17.08 -29.10 5.42
CA PHE A 403 17.61 -28.99 6.78
C PHE A 403 16.77 -29.69 7.84
N TRP A 404 15.44 -29.68 7.72
CA TRP A 404 14.52 -30.20 8.74
C TRP A 404 14.13 -31.65 8.47
N GLU A 405 13.89 -32.01 7.21
CA GLU A 405 13.49 -33.37 6.83
C GLU A 405 14.67 -34.21 6.30
N LYS A 406 15.88 -33.62 6.23
CA LYS A 406 17.13 -34.29 5.80
C LYS A 406 17.06 -34.89 4.39
N LYS A 407 16.23 -34.32 3.51
CA LYS A 407 16.15 -34.71 2.09
C LYS A 407 17.31 -34.10 1.29
N ASP A 408 17.72 -34.73 0.20
CA ASP A 408 18.65 -34.10 -0.73
C ASP A 408 17.94 -33.01 -1.56
N VAL A 409 18.72 -32.09 -2.12
CA VAL A 409 18.21 -30.90 -2.84
C VAL A 409 17.40 -31.26 -4.09
N MET A 410 17.78 -32.34 -4.81
CA MET A 410 17.05 -32.77 -6.00
C MET A 410 15.66 -33.25 -5.60
N THR A 411 15.61 -34.19 -4.66
CA THR A 411 14.35 -34.74 -4.14
C THR A 411 13.45 -33.65 -3.57
N ALA A 412 14.03 -32.66 -2.86
CA ALA A 412 13.28 -31.54 -2.33
C ALA A 412 12.63 -30.69 -3.44
N VAL A 413 13.37 -30.37 -4.52
CA VAL A 413 12.84 -29.60 -5.65
C VAL A 413 11.75 -30.36 -6.39
N GLU A 414 11.95 -31.64 -6.69
CA GLU A 414 10.96 -32.48 -7.37
C GLU A 414 9.67 -32.63 -6.56
N GLU A 415 9.79 -32.84 -5.25
CA GLU A 415 8.64 -32.98 -4.36
C GLU A 415 7.81 -31.69 -4.29
N ILE A 416 8.46 -30.53 -4.26
CA ILE A 416 7.78 -29.23 -4.29
C ILE A 416 7.06 -29.07 -5.64
N PHE A 417 7.71 -29.43 -6.74
CA PHE A 417 7.14 -29.28 -8.08
C PHE A 417 5.89 -30.14 -8.28
N ILE A 418 5.92 -31.40 -7.84
CA ILE A 418 4.76 -32.30 -7.93
C ILE A 418 3.58 -31.79 -7.09
N LYS A 419 3.85 -31.21 -5.92
CA LYS A 419 2.81 -30.72 -5.01
C LYS A 419 2.25 -29.37 -5.44
N ASN A 420 3.10 -28.46 -5.88
CA ASN A 420 2.74 -27.11 -6.27
C ASN A 420 3.81 -26.52 -7.22
N PRO A 421 3.64 -26.65 -8.54
CA PRO A 421 4.59 -26.14 -9.51
C PRO A 421 4.59 -24.60 -9.60
N ASP A 422 3.54 -23.92 -9.15
CA ASP A 422 3.43 -22.46 -9.20
C ASP A 422 4.45 -21.75 -8.31
N ILE A 423 4.91 -22.43 -7.27
CA ILE A 423 5.93 -21.95 -6.34
C ILE A 423 7.25 -21.60 -7.06
N PHE A 424 7.49 -22.20 -8.24
CA PHE A 424 8.67 -21.94 -9.05
C PHE A 424 8.63 -20.63 -9.84
N PHE A 425 7.46 -19.97 -9.96
CA PHE A 425 7.39 -18.66 -10.58
C PHE A 425 8.16 -17.61 -9.78
N MET A 426 9.07 -16.92 -10.45
CA MET A 426 9.84 -15.80 -9.94
C MET A 426 9.17 -14.49 -10.38
N TYR A 427 8.82 -13.64 -9.43
CA TYR A 427 8.15 -12.38 -9.73
C TYR A 427 9.15 -11.22 -9.74
N ALA A 428 9.09 -10.38 -10.77
CA ALA A 428 9.87 -9.16 -10.89
C ALA A 428 8.94 -7.93 -10.79
N SER A 429 9.19 -7.08 -9.80
CA SER A 429 8.57 -5.75 -9.66
C SER A 429 9.56 -4.65 -10.06
N VAL A 430 9.04 -3.50 -10.49
CA VAL A 430 9.86 -2.30 -10.75
C VAL A 430 10.02 -1.43 -9.48
N TYR A 431 9.21 -1.60 -8.43
CA TYR A 431 9.43 -0.92 -7.13
C TYR A 431 8.81 -1.71 -5.95
N GLU A 432 9.60 -1.77 -4.85
CA GLU A 432 9.40 -2.17 -3.43
C GLU A 432 8.54 -3.42 -3.07
N ASP A 433 9.14 -4.33 -2.29
CA ASP A 433 8.59 -5.61 -1.80
C ASP A 433 7.55 -5.45 -0.67
N ILE A 434 6.52 -6.34 -0.62
CA ILE A 434 5.62 -6.47 0.55
C ILE A 434 5.30 -7.95 0.83
N TYR A 435 5.52 -8.38 2.09
CA TYR A 435 4.70 -9.41 2.74
C TYR A 435 3.66 -8.68 3.60
N ALA A 436 2.37 -9.04 3.48
CA ALA A 436 1.31 -8.54 4.33
C ALA A 436 0.79 -9.66 5.25
N CYS A 437 0.27 -9.27 6.42
CA CYS A 437 -0.51 -10.16 7.26
C CYS A 437 -1.95 -9.62 7.31
N ASP A 438 -2.95 -10.49 7.33
CA ASP A 438 -4.34 -10.05 7.51
C ASP A 438 -4.56 -9.54 8.95
N LYS A 439 -5.76 -9.00 9.22
CA LYS A 439 -6.17 -8.56 10.57
C LYS A 439 -6.14 -9.68 11.63
N ASN A 440 -6.09 -10.94 11.21
CA ASN A 440 -5.99 -12.09 12.09
C ASN A 440 -4.54 -12.55 12.32
N GLY A 441 -3.56 -11.98 11.61
CA GLY A 441 -2.15 -12.33 11.71
C GLY A 441 -1.77 -13.60 10.96
N GLU A 442 -2.52 -13.99 9.94
CA GLU A 442 -2.02 -14.94 8.94
C GLU A 442 -1.10 -14.20 7.98
N MET A 443 0.08 -14.77 7.70
CA MET A 443 0.90 -14.31 6.59
C MET A 443 0.10 -14.53 5.31
N MET A 444 -0.29 -13.43 4.67
CA MET A 444 -0.93 -13.50 3.37
C MET A 444 0.17 -13.59 2.30
N PHE A 445 0.67 -14.81 2.11
CA PHE A 445 1.59 -15.14 1.02
C PHE A 445 0.93 -14.91 -0.35
N GLU A 446 -0.39 -15.10 -0.40
CA GLU A 446 -1.29 -14.82 -1.51
C GLU A 446 -2.39 -13.86 -1.08
N SER A 447 -2.02 -12.73 -0.50
CA SER A 447 -3.00 -11.64 -0.43
C SER A 447 -3.35 -11.30 -1.88
N LYS A 448 -4.54 -11.68 -2.38
CA LYS A 448 -5.08 -11.11 -3.64
C LYS A 448 -4.87 -9.60 -3.59
N GLU A 449 -5.27 -8.97 -2.50
CA GLU A 449 -5.05 -7.54 -2.22
C GLU A 449 -3.60 -6.97 -2.34
N VAL A 450 -2.52 -7.75 -2.26
CA VAL A 450 -1.10 -7.29 -2.31
C VAL A 450 -0.37 -7.89 -3.50
N LEU A 451 -0.63 -9.16 -3.84
CA LEU A 451 -0.30 -9.73 -5.15
C LEU A 451 -0.86 -8.84 -6.25
N ASP A 452 -2.07 -8.34 -6.00
CA ASP A 452 -2.77 -7.48 -6.90
C ASP A 452 -2.01 -6.18 -7.11
N LYS A 453 -1.29 -5.73 -6.08
CA LYS A 453 -0.78 -4.37 -5.97
C LYS A 453 0.61 -4.08 -6.53
N PHE A 454 1.46 -5.07 -6.76
CA PHE A 454 2.89 -4.77 -6.89
C PHE A 454 3.70 -5.62 -7.89
N ARG A 455 3.09 -6.44 -8.76
CA ARG A 455 3.85 -7.28 -9.72
C ARG A 455 3.70 -6.77 -11.16
N LYS A 456 4.83 -6.54 -11.84
CA LYS A 456 4.85 -6.18 -13.26
C LYS A 456 5.08 -7.40 -14.16
N TYR A 457 5.91 -8.36 -13.75
CA TYR A 457 6.27 -9.51 -14.58
C TYR A 457 6.41 -10.81 -13.77
N ARG A 458 5.84 -11.90 -14.29
CA ARG A 458 6.06 -13.27 -13.82
C ARG A 458 7.11 -13.94 -14.70
N LEU A 459 8.09 -14.62 -14.12
CA LEU A 459 9.20 -15.29 -14.80
C LEU A 459 9.39 -16.72 -14.27
N TYR A 460 10.07 -17.59 -15.01
CA TYR A 460 10.52 -18.92 -14.52
C TYR A 460 11.77 -19.38 -15.27
N PHE A 461 12.58 -20.27 -14.68
CA PHE A 461 13.65 -20.95 -15.42
C PHE A 461 13.03 -21.91 -16.41
N ALA A 462 13.40 -21.77 -17.68
CA ALA A 462 12.71 -22.40 -18.79
C ALA A 462 13.66 -23.19 -19.68
N THR A 463 13.31 -24.42 -20.05
CA THR A 463 14.13 -25.23 -20.96
C THR A 463 14.26 -24.57 -22.35
N THR A 464 13.21 -23.87 -22.80
CA THR A 464 13.13 -23.22 -24.12
C THR A 464 13.21 -21.68 -24.06
N GLY A 465 13.61 -21.11 -22.92
CA GLY A 465 13.77 -19.65 -22.76
C GLY A 465 14.97 -19.04 -23.49
N MET A 466 15.11 -17.72 -23.43
CA MET A 466 16.33 -17.03 -23.86
C MET A 466 17.25 -16.81 -22.65
N ASN A 467 18.57 -16.89 -22.85
CA ASN A 467 19.54 -16.35 -21.89
C ASN A 467 19.31 -14.83 -21.84
N LYS A 468 18.88 -14.26 -20.70
CA LYS A 468 18.28 -12.93 -20.74
C LYS A 468 19.31 -11.83 -21.03
N VAL A 469 19.09 -11.15 -22.15
CA VAL A 469 19.66 -9.87 -22.56
C VAL A 469 19.13 -8.75 -21.66
N VAL A 470 20.05 -7.87 -21.29
CA VAL A 470 19.92 -6.64 -20.49
C VAL A 470 18.71 -5.79 -20.90
N ILE A 471 17.83 -5.44 -19.94
CA ILE A 471 16.91 -4.30 -20.09
C ILE A 471 17.72 -3.02 -19.86
N GLN A 472 18.18 -2.40 -20.94
CA GLN A 472 18.97 -1.17 -20.90
C GLN A 472 18.03 0.05 -20.79
N LYS A 473 18.07 0.80 -19.68
CA LYS A 473 17.60 2.18 -19.63
C LYS A 473 18.55 3.04 -18.79
N GLN A 474 19.40 3.76 -19.53
CA GLN A 474 20.17 4.96 -19.19
C GLN A 474 20.83 5.03 -17.79
N GLU A 475 22.15 4.78 -17.83
CA GLU A 475 23.20 5.41 -17.03
C GLU A 475 23.45 5.02 -15.56
N LYS A 476 23.09 3.84 -15.08
CA LYS A 476 23.80 3.24 -13.92
C LYS A 476 23.98 1.73 -14.05
N TYR A 477 25.20 1.31 -14.32
CA TYR A 477 25.65 -0.06 -14.06
C TYR A 477 25.57 -0.30 -12.55
N TYR A 478 24.71 -1.23 -12.13
CA TYR A 478 24.65 -1.68 -10.75
C TYR A 478 25.12 -3.13 -10.67
N GLU A 479 26.43 -3.32 -10.49
CA GLU A 479 26.94 -4.51 -9.83
C GLU A 479 26.31 -4.61 -8.43
N LYS A 480 25.61 -5.71 -8.15
CA LYS A 480 25.53 -6.41 -6.85
C LYS A 480 24.38 -7.44 -6.86
N TYR A 481 24.76 -8.68 -7.13
CA TYR A 481 24.25 -9.97 -6.64
C TYR A 481 22.73 -10.22 -6.61
N GLY A 482 22.32 -11.08 -7.55
CA GLY A 482 21.04 -11.80 -7.63
C GLY A 482 21.06 -12.90 -8.71
N PHE A 483 22.03 -12.82 -9.62
CA PHE A 483 22.51 -13.91 -10.48
C PHE A 483 24.04 -13.87 -10.39
N GLY A 484 24.73 -15.01 -10.51
CA GLY A 484 26.16 -14.98 -10.86
C GLY A 484 26.34 -14.07 -12.08
N ASP A 485 27.52 -13.43 -12.21
CA ASP A 485 27.94 -12.56 -13.30
C ASP A 485 26.90 -12.41 -14.43
N ILE A 486 26.30 -11.24 -14.66
CA ILE A 486 25.21 -11.07 -15.65
C ILE A 486 25.67 -11.38 -17.10
N ASN A 487 26.95 -11.67 -17.30
CA ASN A 487 27.53 -12.26 -18.52
C ASN A 487 27.59 -13.80 -18.51
N SER A 488 27.05 -14.47 -17.50
CA SER A 488 27.07 -15.92 -17.32
C SER A 488 25.88 -16.54 -18.04
N SER A 489 26.15 -17.21 -19.14
CA SER A 489 25.23 -17.91 -20.05
C SER A 489 24.49 -19.13 -19.45
N LEU A 490 24.31 -19.20 -18.13
CA LEU A 490 23.98 -20.44 -17.42
C LEU A 490 22.48 -20.81 -17.42
N TYR A 491 21.57 -19.83 -17.34
CA TYR A 491 20.14 -20.12 -17.17
C TYR A 491 19.25 -19.36 -18.15
N LYS A 492 18.32 -20.10 -18.78
CA LYS A 492 17.28 -19.57 -19.66
C LYS A 492 16.06 -19.17 -18.84
N VAL A 493 15.47 -18.02 -19.15
CA VAL A 493 14.29 -17.50 -18.43
C VAL A 493 13.19 -17.11 -19.43
N LYS A 494 11.93 -17.38 -19.10
CA LYS A 494 10.76 -16.88 -19.83
C LYS A 494 9.90 -15.96 -18.98
N LYS A 495 9.17 -15.07 -19.66
CA LYS A 495 8.12 -14.23 -19.08
C LYS A 495 6.77 -14.92 -19.27
N VAL A 496 5.92 -14.83 -18.26
CA VAL A 496 4.52 -15.27 -18.30
C VAL A 496 3.62 -14.04 -18.31
N GLU A 497 2.73 -13.97 -19.29
CA GLU A 497 1.79 -12.86 -19.50
C GLU A 497 0.34 -13.24 -19.18
N THR A 498 0.04 -14.53 -19.06
CA THR A 498 -1.27 -15.07 -18.64
C THR A 498 -1.40 -15.11 -17.12
N SER A 499 -2.58 -15.45 -16.60
CA SER A 499 -2.79 -15.73 -15.16
C SER A 499 -2.19 -17.09 -14.75
N VAL A 500 -2.04 -17.35 -13.44
CA VAL A 500 -1.52 -18.65 -12.96
C VAL A 500 -2.44 -19.79 -13.35
N ASP A 501 -3.74 -19.58 -13.18
CA ASP A 501 -4.79 -20.56 -13.49
C ASP A 501 -4.90 -20.88 -15.00
N GLU A 502 -4.39 -19.99 -15.85
CA GLU A 502 -4.35 -20.15 -17.31
C GLU A 502 -2.98 -20.58 -17.84
N PHE A 503 -1.99 -20.79 -16.97
CA PHE A 503 -0.69 -21.29 -17.40
C PHE A 503 -0.74 -22.81 -17.54
N ASP A 504 -0.45 -23.32 -18.72
CA ASP A 504 -0.51 -24.75 -19.05
C ASP A 504 0.87 -25.35 -19.35
N ASN A 505 1.88 -24.52 -19.59
CA ASN A 505 3.20 -24.94 -20.05
C ASN A 505 4.18 -25.28 -18.92
N TYR A 506 3.74 -26.01 -17.90
CA TYR A 506 4.60 -26.42 -16.76
C TYR A 506 5.75 -27.34 -17.18
N ALA A 507 5.60 -28.06 -18.29
CA ALA A 507 6.65 -28.90 -18.85
C ALA A 507 7.89 -28.11 -19.31
N ASP A 508 7.76 -26.80 -19.54
CA ASP A 508 8.89 -25.93 -19.89
C ASP A 508 9.71 -25.50 -18.66
N ILE A 509 9.24 -25.72 -17.43
CA ILE A 509 9.98 -25.37 -16.21
C ILE A 509 11.22 -26.26 -16.07
N ASP A 510 12.40 -25.63 -16.01
CA ASP A 510 13.68 -26.32 -15.91
C ASP A 510 14.08 -26.55 -14.44
N LEU A 511 13.64 -27.68 -13.88
CA LEU A 511 13.96 -28.06 -12.50
C LEU A 511 15.46 -28.19 -12.22
N ASN A 512 16.27 -28.57 -13.21
CA ASN A 512 17.71 -28.70 -13.01
C ASN A 512 18.35 -27.34 -12.71
N SER A 513 17.90 -26.28 -13.40
CA SER A 513 18.30 -24.91 -13.10
C SER A 513 17.97 -24.50 -11.66
N TYR A 514 16.82 -24.93 -11.13
CA TYR A 514 16.44 -24.68 -9.74
C TYR A 514 17.29 -25.48 -8.73
N VAL A 515 17.59 -26.75 -9.03
CA VAL A 515 18.45 -27.62 -8.21
C VAL A 515 19.87 -27.07 -8.13
N ASP A 516 20.46 -26.71 -9.27
CA ASP A 516 21.80 -26.15 -9.34
C ASP A 516 21.88 -24.80 -8.61
N TYR A 517 20.86 -23.96 -8.75
CA TYR A 517 20.76 -22.73 -7.97
C TYR A 517 20.71 -23.03 -6.46
N ALA A 518 19.89 -24.00 -6.03
CA ALA A 518 19.72 -24.33 -4.63
C ALA A 518 20.99 -24.90 -3.98
N LYS A 519 21.71 -25.79 -4.67
CA LYS A 519 23.01 -26.32 -4.20
C LYS A 519 24.02 -25.20 -4.01
N ASN A 520 24.16 -24.33 -5.02
CA ASN A 520 25.01 -23.15 -4.95
C ASN A 520 24.62 -22.19 -3.82
N TYR A 521 23.32 -22.07 -3.56
CA TYR A 521 22.81 -21.24 -2.46
C TYR A 521 23.18 -21.83 -1.10
N ILE A 522 23.02 -23.15 -0.92
CA ILE A 522 23.37 -23.83 0.34
C ILE A 522 24.87 -23.68 0.60
N GLU A 523 25.72 -24.07 -0.36
CA GLU A 523 27.18 -24.05 -0.23
C GLU A 523 27.74 -22.66 0.11
N LYS A 524 27.11 -21.59 -0.37
CA LYS A 524 27.56 -20.22 -0.13
C LYS A 524 27.09 -19.62 1.20
N ASN A 525 26.03 -20.16 1.81
CA ASN A 525 25.34 -19.49 2.92
C ASN A 525 25.24 -20.33 4.20
N PHE A 526 25.55 -21.62 4.16
CA PHE A 526 25.52 -22.57 5.28
C PHE A 526 26.74 -23.48 5.22
#